data_AF-A0A2H4VEY2-F1
#
_entry.id   AF-A0A2H4VEY2-F1
#
_cell.length_a   1.000
_cell.length_b   1.000
_cell.length_c   1.000
_cell.angle_alpha   90.00
_cell.angle_beta   90.00
_cell.angle_gamma   90.00
#
_symmetry.space_group_name_H-M   'P 1'
#
loop_
_entity.id
_entity.type
_entity.pdbx_description
1 polymer ?
#
loop_
_entity_poly.entity_id
_entity_poly.type
_entity_poly.pdbx_seq_one_letter_code
_entity_poly.pdbx_strand_id
1 'polypeptide(L)'
;MRLRGLFFFEYESIYFRYSYVILMNKKLLGNNKILEILVDSESIDNALHDDNEDAKRVLKYLKSDFLNIIRSPFPTSFKELQLIPKFIENYDKKDNLHEIEIIKYSKRSKILADHDFNYIKRVGQKLFDKKSLNEHEINALNLFFVHVTVNKFNRENIGILLTNNGLLLKNRLELYHHASHLSEEIKDHLDILSANESRELIGLFLRYHHKYLLSAKPESNPQYGCNRGSWYWYLFRSKIPHFHVGVLIDEPFLDAFSTRFVYLLRSVDEIGFQYYKGVNNDTLDDMMYHFNYAISLITGIFDSLALITKNKYNLEFKGDKYPHTTSLNPKAGRNFLKAVRETNPELRNLTIQNVEFIKNIYFLRELIIHRETTINRPFSVENGLKMGGFEINKELKSHIRSCGDKKLPYISLTNWGVHETQRGTLNLEPFHFIKAATNLLAEFSNRYLELLGFNNFLEDLKSKNPNDRFLVDIRLIKEDGLTLF
;
A
#
# COMPACT_ATOMS: atom_id res chain seq x y z
N MET A 1 44.08 -48.16 38.56
CA MET A 1 43.85 -48.98 37.35
C MET A 1 42.39 -49.42 37.33
N ARG A 2 41.70 -49.16 36.21
CA ARG A 2 40.30 -49.53 35.85
C ARG A 2 39.14 -48.75 36.49
N LEU A 3 38.64 -47.81 35.69
CA LEU A 3 37.26 -47.30 35.66
C LEU A 3 36.25 -48.43 35.36
N ARG A 4 35.08 -48.34 35.99
CA ARG A 4 33.81 -48.91 35.53
C ARG A 4 32.73 -47.84 35.72
N GLY A 5 31.94 -47.60 34.68
CA GLY A 5 30.78 -46.70 34.74
C GLY A 5 30.22 -46.45 33.35
N LEU A 6 29.13 -47.15 33.03
CA LEU A 6 28.40 -47.11 31.76
C LEU A 6 27.98 -45.69 31.35
N PHE A 7 28.07 -45.38 30.05
CA PHE A 7 27.04 -44.64 29.32
C PHE A 7 26.98 -45.17 27.88
N PHE A 8 25.87 -45.84 27.55
CA PHE A 8 25.45 -46.10 26.18
C PHE A 8 24.98 -44.77 25.59
N PHE A 9 25.61 -44.30 24.50
CA PHE A 9 25.03 -43.28 23.63
C PHE A 9 24.26 -44.00 22.54
N GLU A 10 22.94 -43.99 22.63
CA GLU A 10 22.07 -44.27 21.49
C GLU A 10 22.24 -43.15 20.47
N TYR A 11 22.67 -43.54 19.26
CA TYR A 11 22.68 -42.69 18.08
C TYR A 11 21.25 -42.60 17.54
N GLU A 12 20.44 -41.68 18.06
CA GLU A 12 19.26 -41.22 17.32
C GLU A 12 19.70 -40.19 16.27
N SER A 13 19.58 -40.58 15.00
CA SER A 13 19.71 -39.69 13.86
C SER A 13 18.61 -38.63 13.91
N ILE A 14 18.93 -37.46 14.47
CA ILE A 14 18.10 -36.26 14.34
C ILE A 14 18.17 -35.83 12.87
N TYR A 15 17.18 -36.25 12.08
CA TYR A 15 16.86 -35.63 10.81
C TYR A 15 16.49 -34.16 11.10
N PHE A 16 17.45 -33.26 10.99
CA PHE A 16 17.17 -31.84 10.82
C PHE A 16 16.35 -31.68 9.55
N ARG A 17 15.02 -31.53 9.68
CA ARG A 17 14.22 -30.87 8.65
C ARG A 17 14.79 -29.46 8.52
N TYR A 18 15.66 -29.26 7.54
CA TYR A 18 15.90 -27.95 6.97
C TYR A 18 14.56 -27.47 6.42
N SER A 19 13.79 -26.78 7.25
CA SER A 19 12.75 -25.89 6.77
C SER A 19 13.49 -24.83 5.95
N TYR A 20 13.52 -25.00 4.63
CA TYR A 20 13.94 -23.96 3.70
C TYR A 20 13.03 -22.77 3.97
N VAL A 21 13.53 -21.80 4.74
CA VAL A 21 12.88 -20.51 4.90
C VAL A 21 13.00 -19.82 3.55
N ILE A 22 11.96 -19.94 2.72
CA ILE A 22 11.89 -19.19 1.47
C ILE A 22 11.69 -17.73 1.87
N LEU A 23 12.67 -16.92 1.49
CA LEU A 23 12.69 -15.49 1.78
C LEU A 23 11.93 -14.78 0.68
N MET A 24 10.66 -14.48 0.94
CA MET A 24 9.91 -13.66 0.01
C MET A 24 10.26 -12.19 0.25
N ASN A 25 10.71 -11.50 -0.79
CA ASN A 25 11.04 -10.09 -0.74
C ASN A 25 10.23 -9.35 -1.82
N LYS A 26 9.51 -8.28 -1.43
CA LYS A 26 8.77 -7.44 -2.38
C LYS A 26 9.76 -6.57 -3.15
N LYS A 27 10.56 -7.14 -4.04
CA LYS A 27 11.54 -6.41 -4.87
C LYS A 27 10.90 -5.98 -6.19
N LEU A 28 9.80 -5.25 -6.07
CA LEU A 28 8.94 -4.83 -7.18
C LEU A 28 9.28 -3.43 -7.72
N LEU A 29 10.16 -2.70 -7.04
CA LEU A 29 10.74 -1.44 -7.48
C LEU A 29 12.26 -1.58 -7.55
N GLY A 30 12.83 -1.16 -8.67
CA GLY A 30 14.26 -1.27 -8.95
C GLY A 30 14.63 -0.47 -10.20
N ASN A 31 15.76 -0.81 -10.84
CA ASN A 31 16.18 -0.14 -12.08
C ASN A 31 15.35 -0.55 -13.31
N ASN A 32 14.42 -1.49 -13.14
CA ASN A 32 13.58 -2.00 -14.21
C ASN A 32 12.69 -0.89 -14.75
N LYS A 33 12.63 -0.76 -16.07
CA LYS A 33 11.90 0.32 -16.74
C LYS A 33 10.45 -0.04 -17.06
N ILE A 34 10.09 -1.32 -16.96
CA ILE A 34 8.80 -1.87 -17.36
C ILE A 34 8.30 -2.83 -16.29
N LEU A 35 7.03 -2.68 -15.91
CA LEU A 35 6.30 -3.61 -15.04
C LEU A 35 5.47 -4.54 -15.91
N GLU A 36 5.66 -5.84 -15.74
CA GLU A 36 4.89 -6.88 -16.40
C GLU A 36 3.69 -7.31 -15.58
N ILE A 37 2.52 -7.34 -16.22
CA ILE A 37 1.27 -7.62 -15.54
C ILE A 37 0.56 -8.71 -16.31
N LEU A 38 0.41 -9.87 -15.68
CA LEU A 38 -0.52 -10.88 -16.12
C LEU A 38 -1.86 -10.66 -15.43
N VAL A 39 -2.91 -10.43 -16.22
CA VAL A 39 -4.27 -10.21 -15.71
C VAL A 39 -5.05 -11.52 -15.73
N ASP A 40 -5.58 -11.88 -14.57
CA ASP A 40 -6.62 -12.90 -14.43
C ASP A 40 -7.96 -12.35 -14.94
N SER A 41 -8.20 -12.54 -16.25
CA SER A 41 -9.36 -11.99 -16.95
C SER A 41 -10.68 -12.36 -16.29
N GLU A 42 -10.85 -13.60 -15.82
CA GLU A 42 -12.11 -14.06 -15.22
C GLU A 42 -12.37 -13.32 -13.89
N SER A 43 -11.38 -13.32 -12.99
CA SER A 43 -11.56 -12.67 -11.69
C SER A 43 -11.74 -11.15 -11.79
N ILE A 44 -11.10 -10.52 -12.77
CA ILE A 44 -11.20 -9.08 -12.98
C ILE A 44 -12.49 -8.72 -13.71
N ASP A 45 -12.94 -9.52 -14.69
CA ASP A 45 -14.25 -9.34 -15.34
C ASP A 45 -15.39 -9.44 -14.31
N ASN A 46 -15.33 -10.41 -13.40
CA ASN A 46 -16.26 -10.51 -12.26
C ASN A 46 -16.18 -9.28 -11.34
N ALA A 47 -14.96 -8.85 -10.99
CA ALA A 47 -14.78 -7.66 -10.15
C ALA A 47 -15.35 -6.38 -10.80
N LEU A 48 -15.27 -6.26 -12.12
CA LEU A 48 -15.87 -5.12 -12.85
C LEU A 48 -17.40 -5.17 -12.84
N HIS A 49 -18.01 -6.36 -12.95
CA HIS A 49 -19.46 -6.52 -12.78
C HIS A 49 -19.91 -6.14 -11.36
N ASP A 50 -19.05 -6.39 -10.36
CA ASP A 50 -19.28 -5.99 -8.96
C ASP A 50 -18.94 -4.51 -8.68
N ASP A 51 -18.76 -3.69 -9.71
CA ASP A 51 -18.40 -2.28 -9.62
C ASP A 51 -17.11 -2.00 -8.81
N ASN A 52 -16.14 -2.91 -8.84
CA ASN A 52 -14.87 -2.73 -8.14
C ASN A 52 -14.06 -1.55 -8.73
N GLU A 53 -13.99 -0.45 -7.98
CA GLU A 53 -13.32 0.78 -8.40
C GLU A 53 -11.81 0.63 -8.60
N ASP A 54 -11.15 -0.23 -7.82
CA ASP A 54 -9.71 -0.47 -7.98
C ASP A 54 -9.40 -1.15 -9.32
N ALA A 55 -10.21 -2.15 -9.70
CA ALA A 55 -10.10 -2.83 -10.99
C ALA A 55 -10.32 -1.84 -12.14
N LYS A 56 -11.40 -1.03 -12.08
CA LYS A 56 -11.69 0.01 -13.08
C LYS A 56 -10.51 0.99 -13.22
N ARG A 57 -9.90 1.41 -12.11
CA ARG A 57 -8.75 2.33 -12.13
C ARG A 57 -7.51 1.71 -12.74
N VAL A 58 -7.14 0.48 -12.36
CA VAL A 58 -5.94 -0.18 -12.93
C VAL A 58 -6.07 -0.32 -14.45
N LEU A 59 -7.25 -0.69 -14.94
CA LEU A 59 -7.50 -0.87 -16.38
C LEU A 59 -7.49 0.44 -17.20
N LYS A 60 -7.55 1.61 -16.56
CA LYS A 60 -7.38 2.89 -17.27
C LYS A 60 -5.93 3.07 -17.76
N TYR A 61 -4.96 2.45 -17.09
CA TYR A 61 -3.53 2.64 -17.35
C TYR A 61 -2.92 1.63 -18.32
N LEU A 62 -3.74 0.82 -18.99
CA LEU A 62 -3.30 -0.31 -19.82
C LEU A 62 -2.41 0.05 -21.01
N LYS A 63 -2.44 1.31 -21.46
CA LYS A 63 -1.63 1.82 -22.58
C LYS A 63 -0.38 2.61 -22.15
N SER A 64 0.06 2.43 -20.91
CA SER A 64 1.29 3.05 -20.44
C SER A 64 2.51 2.35 -21.06
N ASP A 65 3.48 3.12 -21.59
CA ASP A 65 4.75 2.59 -22.09
C ASP A 65 5.60 1.91 -21.00
N PHE A 66 5.22 2.12 -19.74
CA PHE A 66 5.86 1.57 -18.55
C PHE A 66 5.24 0.24 -18.10
N LEU A 67 4.10 -0.14 -18.69
CA LEU A 67 3.36 -1.34 -18.32
C LEU A 67 3.26 -2.29 -19.51
N ASN A 68 3.74 -3.52 -19.33
CA ASN A 68 3.57 -4.58 -20.30
C ASN A 68 2.51 -5.56 -19.81
N ILE A 69 1.30 -5.43 -20.34
CA ILE A 69 0.14 -6.16 -19.82
C ILE A 69 -0.32 -7.22 -20.82
N ILE A 70 -0.53 -8.43 -20.31
CA ILE A 70 -1.16 -9.55 -21.00
C ILE A 70 -2.29 -10.11 -20.12
N ARG A 71 -3.22 -10.88 -20.69
CA ARG A 71 -4.33 -11.45 -19.91
C ARG A 71 -4.61 -12.91 -20.23
N SER A 72 -5.26 -13.61 -19.30
CA SER A 72 -5.72 -15.00 -19.49
C SER A 72 -6.78 -15.12 -20.60
N PRO A 73 -6.87 -16.29 -21.28
CA PRO A 73 -7.74 -16.51 -22.45
C PRO A 73 -9.24 -16.65 -22.11
N PHE A 74 -9.73 -15.94 -21.09
CA PHE A 74 -11.15 -15.89 -20.75
C PHE A 74 -11.92 -14.90 -21.66
N PRO A 75 -13.13 -15.22 -22.11
CA PRO A 75 -14.02 -14.26 -22.78
C PRO A 75 -14.48 -13.16 -21.82
N THR A 76 -14.26 -11.89 -22.14
CA THR A 76 -14.59 -10.76 -21.25
C THR A 76 -15.71 -9.91 -21.86
N SER A 77 -16.62 -9.39 -21.03
CA SER A 77 -17.71 -8.50 -21.47
C SER A 77 -17.23 -7.05 -21.60
N PHE A 78 -16.18 -6.66 -20.87
CA PHE A 78 -15.66 -5.30 -20.83
C PHE A 78 -14.65 -5.01 -21.95
N LYS A 79 -14.84 -3.87 -22.64
CA LYS A 79 -13.98 -3.43 -23.74
C LYS A 79 -12.53 -3.21 -23.31
N GLU A 80 -12.33 -2.69 -22.10
CA GLU A 80 -11.03 -2.39 -21.53
C GLU A 80 -10.15 -3.66 -21.44
N LEU A 81 -10.73 -4.79 -21.01
CA LEU A 81 -10.05 -6.08 -21.00
C LEU A 81 -9.84 -6.64 -22.41
N GLN A 82 -10.79 -6.43 -23.32
CA GLN A 82 -10.66 -6.87 -24.72
C GLN A 82 -9.50 -6.18 -25.44
N LEU A 83 -9.12 -4.97 -25.03
CA LEU A 83 -7.96 -4.26 -25.56
C LEU A 83 -6.61 -4.84 -25.11
N ILE A 84 -6.60 -5.66 -24.05
CA ILE A 84 -5.38 -6.31 -23.55
C ILE A 84 -5.11 -7.56 -24.40
N PRO A 85 -3.88 -7.74 -24.91
CA PRO A 85 -3.48 -8.97 -25.58
C PRO A 85 -3.72 -10.20 -24.67
N LYS A 86 -4.52 -11.15 -25.15
CA LYS A 86 -4.65 -12.46 -24.50
C LYS A 86 -3.50 -13.36 -24.95
N PHE A 87 -2.98 -14.17 -24.04
CA PHE A 87 -2.13 -15.29 -24.45
C PHE A 87 -2.98 -16.45 -24.96
N ILE A 88 -2.35 -17.37 -25.68
CA ILE A 88 -2.94 -18.59 -26.22
C ILE A 88 -2.25 -19.77 -25.57
N GLU A 89 -3.04 -20.68 -25.02
CA GLU A 89 -2.57 -21.94 -24.45
C GLU A 89 -2.61 -23.02 -25.53
N ASN A 90 -1.46 -23.63 -25.79
CA ASN A 90 -1.34 -24.75 -26.72
C ASN A 90 -1.08 -26.02 -25.90
N TYR A 91 -2.01 -26.98 -26.00
CA TYR A 91 -1.96 -28.25 -25.28
C TYR A 91 -1.42 -29.37 -26.18
N ASP A 92 -0.68 -30.32 -25.59
CA ASP A 92 -0.23 -31.52 -26.29
C ASP A 92 -1.35 -32.56 -26.44
N LYS A 93 -1.05 -33.70 -27.09
CA LYS A 93 -2.01 -34.79 -27.29
C LYS A 93 -2.49 -35.47 -26.00
N LYS A 94 -1.89 -35.14 -24.85
CA LYS A 94 -2.22 -35.67 -23.52
C LYS A 94 -2.86 -34.59 -22.65
N ASP A 95 -3.34 -33.50 -23.25
CA ASP A 95 -3.93 -32.33 -22.59
C ASP A 95 -3.01 -31.65 -21.56
N ASN A 96 -1.70 -31.75 -21.72
CA ASN A 96 -0.76 -30.95 -20.92
C ASN A 96 -0.48 -29.63 -21.64
N LEU A 97 -0.46 -28.53 -20.88
CA LEU A 97 0.00 -27.25 -21.41
C LEU A 97 1.44 -27.43 -21.90
N HIS A 98 1.63 -27.20 -23.20
CA HIS A 98 2.92 -27.41 -23.87
C HIS A 98 3.60 -26.07 -24.20
N GLU A 99 2.81 -25.09 -24.63
CA GLU A 99 3.32 -23.80 -25.08
C GLU A 99 2.31 -22.69 -24.74
N ILE A 100 2.84 -21.55 -24.29
CA ILE A 100 2.12 -20.30 -24.14
C ILE A 100 2.58 -19.37 -25.26
N GLU A 101 1.63 -18.91 -26.04
CA GLU A 101 1.89 -17.98 -27.13
C GLU A 101 1.31 -16.59 -26.82
N ILE A 102 2.11 -15.55 -27.02
CA ILE A 102 1.73 -14.16 -26.81
C ILE A 102 1.87 -13.42 -28.14
N ILE A 103 0.77 -12.82 -28.62
CA ILE A 103 0.75 -12.00 -29.83
C ILE A 103 0.52 -10.55 -29.42
N LYS A 104 1.56 -9.70 -29.57
CA LYS A 104 1.51 -8.29 -29.19
C LYS A 104 2.18 -7.41 -30.23
N TYR A 105 1.49 -6.37 -30.71
CA TYR A 105 2.00 -5.42 -31.72
C TYR A 105 2.68 -6.10 -32.92
N SER A 106 2.04 -7.14 -33.46
CA SER A 106 2.56 -7.97 -34.57
C SER A 106 3.83 -8.77 -34.26
N LYS A 107 4.31 -8.79 -33.01
CA LYS A 107 5.33 -9.71 -32.53
C LYS A 107 4.67 -10.94 -31.90
N ARG A 108 5.22 -12.11 -32.22
CA ARG A 108 4.78 -13.40 -31.70
C ARG A 108 5.90 -13.96 -30.82
N SER A 109 5.59 -14.20 -29.56
CA SER A 109 6.48 -14.86 -28.60
C SER A 109 5.89 -16.21 -28.23
N LYS A 110 6.72 -17.24 -28.19
CA LYS A 110 6.33 -18.61 -27.82
C LYS A 110 7.20 -19.04 -26.63
N ILE A 111 6.57 -19.50 -25.58
CA ILE A 111 7.23 -19.90 -24.33
C ILE A 111 6.79 -21.33 -24.03
N LEU A 112 7.76 -22.24 -23.93
CA LEU A 112 7.46 -23.63 -23.57
C LEU A 112 7.05 -23.69 -22.09
N ALA A 113 5.93 -24.37 -21.82
CA ALA A 113 5.51 -24.66 -20.46
C ALA A 113 6.38 -25.79 -19.88
N ASP A 114 6.77 -25.63 -18.62
CA ASP A 114 7.68 -26.52 -17.90
C ASP A 114 6.99 -27.34 -16.80
N HIS A 115 5.66 -27.36 -16.82
CA HIS A 115 4.82 -28.04 -15.84
C HIS A 115 3.76 -28.89 -16.53
N ASP A 116 3.58 -30.12 -16.04
CA ASP A 116 2.52 -31.01 -16.52
C ASP A 116 1.25 -30.90 -15.63
N PHE A 117 0.12 -31.36 -16.16
CA PHE A 117 -1.16 -31.31 -15.47
C PHE A 117 -1.15 -32.10 -14.14
N ASN A 118 -0.39 -33.21 -14.08
CA ASN A 118 -0.28 -34.04 -12.89
C ASN A 118 0.47 -33.32 -11.75
N TYR A 119 1.45 -32.48 -12.09
CA TYR A 119 2.14 -31.63 -11.13
C TYR A 119 1.19 -30.58 -10.56
N ILE A 120 0.46 -29.85 -11.40
CA ILE A 120 -0.57 -28.88 -10.96
C ILE A 120 -1.56 -29.55 -10.02
N LYS A 121 -2.07 -30.73 -10.39
CA LYS A 121 -3.01 -31.49 -9.58
C LYS A 121 -2.42 -31.88 -8.21
N ARG A 122 -1.18 -32.37 -8.17
CA ARG A 122 -0.50 -32.71 -6.90
C ARG A 122 -0.31 -31.49 -6.00
N VAL A 123 0.07 -30.35 -6.58
CA VAL A 123 0.20 -29.08 -5.86
C VAL A 123 -1.14 -28.68 -5.26
N GLY A 124 -2.21 -28.67 -6.05
CA GLY A 124 -3.54 -28.32 -5.54
C GLY A 124 -4.07 -29.28 -4.48
N GLN A 125 -3.89 -30.59 -4.66
CA GLN A 125 -4.31 -31.59 -3.66
C GLN A 125 -3.65 -31.36 -2.30
N LYS A 126 -2.35 -30.99 -2.31
CA LYS A 126 -1.63 -30.64 -1.09
C LYS A 126 -2.08 -29.29 -0.53
N LEU A 127 -2.21 -28.28 -1.38
CA LEU A 127 -2.56 -26.92 -0.98
C LEU A 127 -3.94 -26.84 -0.31
N PHE A 128 -4.91 -27.56 -0.88
CA PHE A 128 -6.30 -27.53 -0.41
C PHE A 128 -6.66 -28.67 0.53
N ASP A 129 -5.72 -29.57 0.83
CA ASP A 129 -5.91 -30.80 1.61
C ASP A 129 -7.10 -31.64 1.11
N LYS A 130 -7.14 -31.90 -0.20
CA LYS A 130 -8.24 -32.60 -0.89
C LYS A 130 -7.72 -33.66 -1.84
N LYS A 131 -8.51 -34.74 -2.01
CA LYS A 131 -8.20 -35.83 -2.95
C LYS A 131 -8.49 -35.46 -4.41
N SER A 132 -9.48 -34.61 -4.67
CA SER A 132 -9.86 -34.17 -6.00
C SER A 132 -10.07 -32.66 -6.02
N LEU A 133 -9.67 -32.03 -7.11
CA LEU A 133 -9.82 -30.60 -7.35
C LEU A 133 -11.01 -30.36 -8.28
N ASN A 134 -11.73 -29.28 -8.04
CA ASN A 134 -12.73 -28.81 -9.00
C ASN A 134 -12.07 -28.00 -10.14
N GLU A 135 -12.83 -27.72 -11.19
CA GLU A 135 -12.35 -26.99 -12.38
C GLU A 135 -11.82 -25.59 -12.03
N HIS A 136 -12.51 -24.86 -11.16
CA HIS A 136 -12.10 -23.52 -10.73
C HIS A 136 -10.76 -23.55 -9.96
N GLU A 137 -10.54 -24.53 -9.08
CA GLU A 137 -9.26 -24.75 -8.38
C GLU A 137 -8.13 -25.07 -9.37
N ILE A 138 -8.40 -25.89 -10.39
CA ILE A 138 -7.44 -26.25 -11.43
C ILE A 138 -7.08 -25.03 -12.29
N ASN A 139 -8.08 -24.26 -12.75
CA ASN A 139 -7.88 -23.08 -13.59
C ASN A 139 -7.06 -22.00 -12.88
N ALA A 140 -7.35 -21.76 -11.59
CA ALA A 140 -6.58 -20.83 -10.77
C ALA A 140 -5.11 -21.25 -10.67
N LEU A 141 -4.84 -22.53 -10.37
CA LEU A 141 -3.48 -23.05 -10.28
C LEU A 141 -2.76 -23.01 -11.64
N ASN A 142 -3.46 -23.35 -12.72
CA ASN A 142 -2.91 -23.27 -14.08
C ASN A 142 -2.46 -21.84 -14.39
N LEU A 143 -3.29 -20.83 -14.07
CA LEU A 143 -2.93 -19.43 -14.25
C LEU A 143 -1.71 -19.02 -13.43
N PHE A 144 -1.58 -19.49 -12.19
CA PHE A 144 -0.37 -19.28 -11.39
C PHE A 144 0.87 -19.90 -12.06
N PHE A 145 0.78 -21.10 -12.62
CA PHE A 145 1.91 -21.71 -13.31
C PHE A 145 2.23 -21.05 -14.65
N VAL A 146 1.23 -20.54 -15.37
CA VAL A 146 1.45 -19.65 -16.52
C VAL A 146 2.21 -18.39 -16.09
N HIS A 147 1.82 -17.76 -14.99
CA HIS A 147 2.53 -16.61 -14.42
C HIS A 147 4.00 -16.93 -14.14
N VAL A 148 4.27 -18.10 -13.55
CA VAL A 148 5.62 -18.61 -13.31
C VAL A 148 6.42 -18.77 -14.60
N THR A 149 5.84 -19.41 -15.62
CA THR A 149 6.50 -19.66 -16.90
C THR A 149 6.81 -18.36 -17.65
N VAL A 150 5.90 -17.38 -17.64
CA VAL A 150 6.12 -16.07 -18.27
C VAL A 150 7.29 -15.33 -17.61
N ASN A 151 7.33 -15.29 -16.28
CA ASN A 151 8.41 -14.63 -15.53
C ASN A 151 9.78 -15.27 -15.75
N LYS A 152 9.83 -16.60 -15.86
CA LYS A 152 11.09 -17.32 -16.12
C LYS A 152 11.72 -16.93 -17.46
N PHE A 153 10.90 -16.61 -18.46
CA PHE A 153 11.35 -16.17 -19.78
C PHE A 153 11.77 -14.70 -19.78
N ASN A 154 11.12 -13.87 -18.96
CA ASN A 154 11.31 -12.43 -18.95
C ASN A 154 12.06 -11.90 -17.72
N ARG A 155 13.29 -12.37 -17.55
CA ARG A 155 14.09 -12.12 -16.34
C ARG A 155 14.43 -10.66 -16.07
N GLU A 156 14.32 -9.79 -17.09
CA GLU A 156 14.63 -8.37 -16.97
C GLU A 156 13.45 -7.54 -16.44
N ASN A 157 12.23 -8.09 -16.46
CA ASN A 157 11.02 -7.39 -16.08
C ASN A 157 10.39 -8.00 -14.83
N ILE A 158 9.67 -7.17 -14.09
CA ILE A 158 8.99 -7.55 -12.86
C ILE A 158 7.61 -8.06 -13.23
N GLY A 159 7.33 -9.35 -13.09
CA GLY A 159 5.98 -9.86 -13.31
C GLY A 159 5.13 -9.79 -12.05
N ILE A 160 3.91 -9.29 -12.20
CA ILE A 160 2.85 -9.43 -11.20
C ILE A 160 1.66 -10.17 -11.80
N LEU A 161 0.99 -10.99 -10.99
CA LEU A 161 -0.32 -11.55 -11.30
C LEU A 161 -1.40 -10.69 -10.66
N LEU A 162 -2.11 -9.92 -11.47
CA LEU A 162 -3.28 -9.14 -11.07
C LEU A 162 -4.51 -10.07 -11.04
N THR A 163 -5.06 -10.31 -9.85
CA THR A 163 -6.23 -11.20 -9.68
C THR A 163 -7.09 -10.79 -8.49
N ASN A 164 -8.40 -10.94 -8.61
CA ASN A 164 -9.33 -10.90 -7.46
C ASN A 164 -9.76 -12.30 -7.02
N ASN A 165 -9.13 -13.36 -7.53
CA ASN A 165 -9.41 -14.73 -7.15
C ASN A 165 -8.96 -14.98 -5.70
N GLY A 166 -9.94 -15.14 -4.81
CA GLY A 166 -9.70 -15.37 -3.39
C GLY A 166 -8.90 -16.63 -3.09
N LEU A 167 -8.90 -17.65 -3.97
CA LEU A 167 -8.06 -18.84 -3.80
C LEU A 167 -6.58 -18.48 -3.97
N LEU A 168 -6.23 -17.75 -5.02
CA LEU A 168 -4.85 -17.35 -5.29
C LEU A 168 -4.36 -16.38 -4.22
N LEU A 169 -5.15 -15.36 -3.88
CA LEU A 169 -4.77 -14.35 -2.89
C LEU A 169 -4.56 -14.93 -1.49
N LYS A 170 -5.42 -15.85 -1.03
CA LYS A 170 -5.27 -16.53 0.27
C LYS A 170 -4.05 -17.44 0.31
N ASN A 171 -3.72 -18.08 -0.81
CA ASN A 171 -2.68 -19.10 -0.87
C ASN A 171 -1.36 -18.60 -1.48
N ARG A 172 -1.24 -17.31 -1.82
CA ARG A 172 -0.08 -16.76 -2.52
C ARG A 172 1.24 -17.19 -1.88
N LEU A 173 1.37 -17.09 -0.55
CA LEU A 173 2.56 -17.49 0.19
C LEU A 173 2.91 -18.98 -0.01
N GLU A 174 1.92 -19.88 0.07
CA GLU A 174 2.15 -21.32 -0.14
C GLU A 174 2.43 -21.65 -1.61
N LEU A 175 1.82 -20.93 -2.55
CA LEU A 175 2.09 -21.09 -3.99
C LEU A 175 3.56 -20.78 -4.33
N TYR A 176 4.19 -19.80 -3.67
CA TYR A 176 5.64 -19.58 -3.82
C TYR A 176 6.49 -20.78 -3.38
N HIS A 177 6.08 -21.51 -2.34
CA HIS A 177 6.79 -22.72 -1.93
C HIS A 177 6.81 -23.79 -3.03
N HIS A 178 5.78 -23.84 -3.86
CA HIS A 178 5.71 -24.74 -5.01
C HIS A 178 6.57 -24.27 -6.19
N ALA A 179 6.90 -22.98 -6.25
CA ALA A 179 7.89 -22.41 -7.16
C ALA A 179 9.34 -22.47 -6.61
N SER A 180 9.60 -23.22 -5.53
CA SER A 180 10.90 -23.27 -4.84
C SER A 180 12.08 -23.75 -5.69
N HIS A 181 11.81 -24.48 -6.78
CA HIS A 181 12.82 -24.97 -7.73
C HIS A 181 13.38 -23.87 -8.64
N LEU A 182 12.78 -22.68 -8.66
CA LEU A 182 13.26 -21.54 -9.45
C LEU A 182 14.42 -20.83 -8.75
N SER A 183 15.18 -20.01 -9.51
CA SER A 183 16.17 -19.11 -8.91
C SER A 183 15.49 -18.05 -8.05
N GLU A 184 16.18 -17.58 -7.00
CA GLU A 184 15.68 -16.50 -6.14
C GLU A 184 15.34 -15.23 -6.94
N GLU A 185 16.12 -14.93 -7.99
CA GLU A 185 15.85 -13.83 -8.92
C GLU A 185 14.46 -13.91 -9.56
N ILE A 186 14.01 -15.11 -9.95
CA ILE A 186 12.67 -15.28 -10.53
C ILE A 186 11.61 -15.19 -9.42
N LYS A 187 11.89 -15.76 -8.23
CA LYS A 187 10.94 -15.75 -7.10
C LYS A 187 10.63 -14.35 -6.60
N ASP A 188 11.62 -13.46 -6.62
CA ASP A 188 11.47 -12.03 -6.31
C ASP A 188 10.50 -11.30 -7.27
N HIS A 189 10.06 -11.95 -8.35
CA HIS A 189 9.21 -11.41 -9.41
C HIS A 189 7.94 -12.24 -9.66
N LEU A 190 7.44 -12.97 -8.66
CA LEU A 190 6.23 -13.80 -8.78
C LEU A 190 5.01 -13.22 -8.02
N ASP A 191 4.99 -11.93 -7.72
CA ASP A 191 3.99 -11.33 -6.81
C ASP A 191 2.53 -11.49 -7.31
N ILE A 192 1.65 -12.00 -6.44
CA ILE A 192 0.21 -12.15 -6.70
C ILE A 192 -0.53 -11.07 -5.91
N LEU A 193 -1.17 -10.16 -6.64
CA LEU A 193 -1.73 -8.93 -6.10
C LEU A 193 -3.21 -8.79 -6.45
N SER A 194 -3.99 -8.35 -5.47
CA SER A 194 -5.36 -7.88 -5.67
C SER A 194 -5.41 -6.64 -6.55
N ALA A 195 -6.59 -6.26 -7.04
CA ALA A 195 -6.78 -5.00 -7.76
C ALA A 195 -6.32 -3.78 -6.93
N ASN A 196 -6.62 -3.74 -5.63
CA ASN A 196 -6.19 -2.66 -4.74
C ASN A 196 -4.66 -2.61 -4.57
N GLU A 197 -4.02 -3.76 -4.29
CA GLU A 197 -2.56 -3.84 -4.16
C GLU A 197 -1.86 -3.46 -5.47
N SER A 198 -2.41 -3.89 -6.62
CA SER A 198 -1.88 -3.54 -7.94
C SER A 198 -2.03 -2.05 -8.24
N ARG A 199 -3.18 -1.44 -7.92
CA ARG A 199 -3.40 0.01 -8.07
C ARG A 199 -2.34 0.80 -7.30
N GLU A 200 -2.09 0.41 -6.06
CA GLU A 200 -1.06 1.00 -5.21
C GLU A 200 0.34 0.84 -5.81
N LEU A 201 0.75 -0.38 -6.15
CA LEU A 201 2.06 -0.67 -6.70
C LEU A 201 2.30 0.07 -8.02
N ILE A 202 1.35 0.00 -8.97
CA ILE A 202 1.48 0.66 -10.28
C ILE A 202 1.60 2.17 -10.08
N GLY A 203 0.80 2.75 -9.16
CA GLY A 203 0.89 4.16 -8.81
C GLY A 203 2.29 4.55 -8.30
N LEU A 204 2.84 3.77 -7.37
CA LEU A 204 4.18 3.99 -6.84
C LEU A 204 5.26 3.78 -7.91
N PHE A 205 5.17 2.73 -8.71
CA PHE A 205 6.09 2.45 -9.81
C PHE A 205 6.19 3.63 -10.77
N LEU A 206 5.04 4.17 -11.22
CA LEU A 206 5.02 5.34 -12.09
C LEU A 206 5.70 6.55 -11.43
N ARG A 207 5.38 6.86 -10.17
CA ARG A 207 5.97 8.00 -9.46
C ARG A 207 7.46 7.83 -9.15
N TYR A 208 7.90 6.60 -8.89
CA TYR A 208 9.29 6.22 -8.73
C TYR A 208 10.10 6.52 -10.01
N HIS A 209 9.48 6.31 -11.19
CA HIS A 209 10.04 6.69 -12.49
C HIS A 209 9.65 8.12 -12.95
N HIS A 210 9.30 9.00 -12.01
CA HIS A 210 8.96 10.40 -12.25
C HIS A 210 7.78 10.63 -13.20
N LYS A 211 6.84 9.68 -13.27
CA LYS A 211 5.59 9.79 -14.03
C LYS A 211 4.43 10.10 -13.10
N TYR A 212 4.01 11.36 -13.13
CA TYR A 212 2.93 11.87 -12.28
C TYR A 212 1.66 12.03 -13.11
N LEU A 213 0.94 10.92 -13.27
CA LEU A 213 -0.28 10.86 -14.07
C LEU A 213 -1.52 11.20 -13.23
N LEU A 214 -2.41 12.01 -13.80
CA LEU A 214 -3.73 12.33 -13.24
C LEU A 214 -4.81 11.40 -13.79
N SER A 215 -4.68 10.99 -15.05
CA SER A 215 -5.56 10.01 -15.71
C SER A 215 -4.85 9.39 -16.92
N ALA A 216 -5.24 8.17 -17.26
CA ALA A 216 -4.92 7.53 -18.52
C ALA A 216 -6.24 7.10 -19.16
N LYS A 217 -6.64 7.69 -20.29
CA LYS A 217 -7.81 7.21 -21.03
C LYS A 217 -7.36 6.29 -22.15
N PRO A 218 -7.80 5.01 -22.17
CA PRO A 218 -7.37 4.04 -23.18
C PRO A 218 -7.72 4.47 -24.61
N GLU A 219 -8.87 5.12 -24.80
CA GLU A 219 -9.44 5.35 -26.13
C GLU A 219 -8.85 6.55 -26.88
N SER A 220 -8.25 7.52 -26.18
CA SER A 220 -7.83 8.80 -26.76
C SER A 220 -6.35 9.15 -26.63
N ASN A 221 -5.53 8.30 -25.99
CA ASN A 221 -4.10 8.47 -25.69
C ASN A 221 -3.53 9.89 -25.98
N PRO A 222 -3.66 10.78 -24.99
CA PRO A 222 -2.45 11.18 -24.29
C PRO A 222 -2.60 10.88 -22.79
N GLN A 223 -1.63 10.19 -22.21
CA GLN A 223 -1.45 10.11 -20.76
C GLN A 223 -1.53 11.53 -20.19
N TYR A 224 -2.53 11.80 -19.36
CA TYR A 224 -2.73 13.13 -18.83
C TYR A 224 -1.93 13.29 -17.53
N GLY A 225 -0.72 13.83 -17.67
CA GLY A 225 0.23 14.02 -16.59
C GLY A 225 0.42 15.47 -16.17
N CYS A 226 1.09 15.65 -15.04
CA CYS A 226 1.55 16.96 -14.55
C CYS A 226 2.95 16.82 -13.94
N ASN A 227 3.53 17.92 -13.45
CA ASN A 227 4.80 17.84 -12.72
C ASN A 227 4.59 17.31 -11.28
N ARG A 228 5.68 16.89 -10.63
CA ARG A 228 5.69 16.38 -9.25
C ARG A 228 4.95 17.30 -8.28
N GLY A 229 5.25 18.61 -8.30
CA GLY A 229 4.69 19.59 -7.39
C GLY A 229 3.17 19.69 -7.52
N SER A 230 2.70 19.84 -8.76
CA SER A 230 1.28 19.89 -9.11
C SER A 230 0.55 18.62 -8.69
N TRP A 231 1.13 17.44 -8.90
CA TRP A 231 0.48 16.17 -8.55
C TRP A 231 0.16 16.06 -7.06
N TYR A 232 1.16 16.31 -6.19
CA TYR A 232 0.95 16.28 -4.75
C TYR A 232 0.05 17.42 -4.28
N TRP A 233 0.11 18.58 -4.94
CA TRP A 233 -0.81 19.67 -4.66
C TRP A 233 -2.25 19.29 -4.97
N TYR A 234 -2.52 18.72 -6.15
CA TYR A 234 -3.85 18.26 -6.51
C TYR A 234 -4.35 17.17 -5.57
N LEU A 235 -3.50 16.22 -5.17
CA LEU A 235 -3.87 15.18 -4.21
C LEU A 235 -4.22 15.76 -2.83
N PHE A 236 -3.42 16.69 -2.32
CA PHE A 236 -3.74 17.39 -1.08
C PHE A 236 -5.09 18.12 -1.17
N ARG A 237 -5.26 18.91 -2.23
CA ARG A 237 -6.45 19.71 -2.49
C ARG A 237 -7.70 18.87 -2.73
N SER A 238 -7.54 17.65 -3.22
CA SER A 238 -8.64 16.70 -3.41
C SER A 238 -9.13 16.13 -2.08
N LYS A 239 -8.24 15.97 -1.10
CA LYS A 239 -8.53 15.40 0.22
C LYS A 239 -8.95 16.47 1.25
N ILE A 240 -8.51 17.71 1.10
CA ILE A 240 -8.78 18.82 2.04
C ILE A 240 -9.43 19.99 1.30
N PRO A 241 -10.70 19.84 0.85
CA PRO A 241 -11.41 20.90 0.13
C PRO A 241 -11.62 22.19 0.93
N HIS A 242 -11.71 22.14 2.26
CA HIS A 242 -11.89 23.32 3.12
C HIS A 242 -10.60 24.13 3.34
N PHE A 243 -9.49 23.76 2.69
CA PHE A 243 -8.29 24.59 2.71
C PHE A 243 -8.40 25.72 1.65
N HIS A 244 -8.12 26.97 1.99
CA HIS A 244 -8.03 28.08 1.02
C HIS A 244 -7.09 29.20 1.51
N VAL A 245 -6.25 29.73 0.60
CA VAL A 245 -5.19 30.70 0.92
C VAL A 245 -5.72 32.14 1.12
N GLY A 246 -7.02 32.39 0.94
CA GLY A 246 -7.56 33.76 0.79
C GLY A 246 -8.40 34.36 1.93
N VAL A 247 -8.74 33.61 2.99
CA VAL A 247 -9.69 34.11 4.03
C VAL A 247 -8.99 34.70 5.25
N LEU A 248 -7.72 34.35 5.46
CA LEU A 248 -6.86 34.93 6.48
C LEU A 248 -5.58 35.35 5.77
N ILE A 249 -5.58 36.56 5.18
CA ILE A 249 -4.51 37.04 4.28
C ILE A 249 -3.13 37.09 4.96
N ASP A 250 -3.05 36.92 6.28
CA ASP A 250 -1.80 36.92 7.06
C ASP A 250 -1.70 35.75 8.06
N GLU A 251 -2.15 34.53 7.70
CA GLU A 251 -2.02 33.36 8.57
C GLU A 251 -0.87 32.42 8.15
N PRO A 252 0.39 32.66 8.58
CA PRO A 252 1.55 31.86 8.19
C PRO A 252 1.43 30.38 8.60
N PHE A 253 0.60 30.07 9.60
CA PHE A 253 0.39 28.69 10.03
C PHE A 253 -0.46 27.88 9.04
N LEU A 254 -1.28 28.55 8.21
CA LEU A 254 -2.08 27.92 7.15
C LEU A 254 -1.20 27.50 5.96
N ASP A 255 -0.24 28.33 5.58
CA ASP A 255 0.76 27.97 4.56
C ASP A 255 1.67 26.85 5.04
N ALA A 256 2.11 26.92 6.30
CA ALA A 256 2.91 25.87 6.92
C ALA A 256 2.12 24.55 7.00
N PHE A 257 0.81 24.60 7.29
CA PHE A 257 -0.07 23.44 7.27
C PHE A 257 -0.08 22.76 5.90
N SER A 258 -0.33 23.52 4.82
CA SER A 258 -0.43 22.94 3.47
C SER A 258 0.90 22.38 2.97
N THR A 259 2.00 23.10 3.24
CA THR A 259 3.35 22.67 2.87
C THR A 259 3.70 21.36 3.57
N ARG A 260 3.45 21.25 4.88
CA ARG A 260 3.69 20.01 5.63
C ARG A 260 2.83 18.86 5.13
N PHE A 261 1.58 19.12 4.76
CA PHE A 261 0.70 18.09 4.21
C PHE A 261 1.20 17.56 2.86
N VAL A 262 1.63 18.45 1.97
CA VAL A 262 2.25 18.06 0.69
C VAL A 262 3.52 17.24 0.91
N TYR A 263 4.35 17.62 1.88
CA TYR A 263 5.54 16.85 2.25
C TYR A 263 5.19 15.51 2.89
N LEU A 264 4.09 15.43 3.65
CA LEU A 264 3.62 14.17 4.23
C LEU A 264 3.23 13.19 3.12
N LEU A 265 2.46 13.64 2.13
CA LEU A 265 2.09 12.82 0.97
C LEU A 265 3.32 12.31 0.22
N ARG A 266 4.35 13.14 0.07
CA ARG A 266 5.65 12.72 -0.50
C ARG A 266 6.32 11.65 0.36
N SER A 267 6.38 11.86 1.67
CA SER A 267 6.98 10.88 2.58
C SER A 267 6.25 9.53 2.53
N VAL A 268 4.93 9.50 2.35
CA VAL A 268 4.19 8.24 2.19
C VAL A 268 4.66 7.48 0.95
N ASP A 269 4.85 8.18 -0.18
CA ASP A 269 5.39 7.57 -1.39
C ASP A 269 6.82 7.09 -1.21
N GLU A 270 7.71 7.89 -0.60
CA GLU A 270 9.10 7.49 -0.34
C GLU A 270 9.18 6.24 0.56
N ILE A 271 8.34 6.16 1.61
CA ILE A 271 8.20 4.97 2.45
C ILE A 271 7.70 3.78 1.62
N GLY A 272 6.70 4.00 0.77
CA GLY A 272 6.20 2.98 -0.16
C GLY A 272 7.25 2.50 -1.15
N PHE A 273 8.14 3.38 -1.61
CA PHE A 273 9.25 3.00 -2.49
C PHE A 273 10.19 2.05 -1.78
N GLN A 274 10.56 2.33 -0.54
CA GLN A 274 11.42 1.44 0.24
C GLN A 274 10.73 0.11 0.56
N TYR A 275 9.42 0.14 0.83
CA TYR A 275 8.62 -1.07 1.07
C TYR A 275 8.62 -2.03 -0.14
N TYR A 276 8.48 -1.50 -1.36
CA TYR A 276 8.48 -2.29 -2.58
C TYR A 276 9.86 -2.44 -3.26
N LYS A 277 10.94 -1.90 -2.70
CA LYS A 277 12.33 -2.27 -3.09
C LYS A 277 12.81 -3.54 -2.41
N GLY A 278 12.06 -4.02 -1.43
CA GLY A 278 12.40 -5.16 -0.61
C GLY A 278 13.24 -4.82 0.61
N VAL A 279 13.36 -5.77 1.54
CA VAL A 279 14.00 -5.64 2.84
C VAL A 279 15.50 -5.89 2.74
N ASN A 280 16.29 -4.86 3.01
CA ASN A 280 17.73 -4.91 3.30
C ASN A 280 18.07 -3.77 4.28
N ASN A 281 19.33 -3.65 4.72
CA ASN A 281 19.69 -2.63 5.70
C ASN A 281 19.42 -1.20 5.19
N ASP A 282 19.80 -0.90 3.94
CA ASP A 282 19.64 0.43 3.36
C ASP A 282 18.16 0.81 3.23
N THR A 283 17.31 -0.09 2.73
CA THR A 283 15.88 0.17 2.58
C THR A 283 15.18 0.30 3.92
N LEU A 284 15.62 -0.44 4.93
CA LEU A 284 15.10 -0.33 6.30
C LEU A 284 15.46 1.03 6.94
N ASP A 285 16.70 1.48 6.77
CA ASP A 285 17.18 2.76 7.30
C ASP A 285 16.51 3.95 6.59
N ASP A 286 16.46 3.94 5.25
CA ASP A 286 15.77 4.95 4.45
C ASP A 286 14.28 5.03 4.80
N MET A 287 13.63 3.87 4.97
CA MET A 287 12.22 3.80 5.37
C MET A 287 12.00 4.50 6.71
N MET A 288 12.86 4.27 7.70
CA MET A 288 12.74 4.92 9.01
C MET A 288 13.07 6.41 8.96
N TYR A 289 14.01 6.83 8.13
CA TYR A 289 14.27 8.25 7.91
C TYR A 289 12.99 8.98 7.47
N HIS A 290 12.32 8.45 6.44
CA HIS A 290 11.09 9.05 5.93
C HIS A 290 9.91 8.88 6.89
N PHE A 291 9.82 7.77 7.63
CA PHE A 291 8.82 7.56 8.68
C PHE A 291 8.95 8.59 9.80
N ASN A 292 10.16 8.82 10.31
CA ASN A 292 10.43 9.79 11.37
C ASN A 292 10.10 11.22 10.90
N TYR A 293 10.43 11.53 9.64
CA TYR A 293 10.04 12.79 9.03
C TYR A 293 8.52 12.92 8.90
N ALA A 294 7.81 11.85 8.47
CA ALA A 294 6.36 11.84 8.40
C ALA A 294 5.69 12.10 9.76
N ILE A 295 6.14 11.45 10.84
CA ILE A 295 5.62 11.71 12.20
C ILE A 295 5.85 13.17 12.61
N SER A 296 7.02 13.74 12.28
CA SER A 296 7.32 15.15 12.54
C SER A 296 6.41 16.09 11.75
N LEU A 297 6.08 15.76 10.51
CA LEU A 297 5.13 16.53 9.69
C LEU A 297 3.70 16.47 10.24
N ILE A 298 3.23 15.29 10.66
CA ILE A 298 1.88 15.12 11.24
C ILE A 298 1.75 15.94 12.53
N THR A 299 2.75 15.91 13.40
CA THR A 299 2.75 16.74 14.63
C THR A 299 2.77 18.23 14.32
N GLY A 300 3.59 18.66 13.35
CA GLY A 300 3.59 20.05 12.88
C GLY A 300 2.27 20.48 12.21
N ILE A 301 1.51 19.56 11.63
CA ILE A 301 0.14 19.81 11.14
C ILE A 301 -0.81 20.07 12.31
N PHE A 302 -0.76 19.26 13.37
CA PHE A 302 -1.54 19.50 14.59
C PHE A 302 -1.21 20.83 15.26
N ASP A 303 0.08 21.18 15.34
CA ASP A 303 0.52 22.44 15.92
C ASP A 303 0.04 23.64 15.08
N SER A 304 0.12 23.55 13.74
CA SER A 304 -0.47 24.55 12.85
C SER A 304 -1.98 24.73 13.09
N LEU A 305 -2.75 23.63 13.17
CA LEU A 305 -4.19 23.70 13.42
C LEU A 305 -4.52 24.34 14.79
N ALA A 306 -3.73 24.03 15.83
CA ALA A 306 -3.90 24.64 17.14
C ALA A 306 -3.61 26.16 17.12
N LEU A 307 -2.55 26.59 16.42
CA LEU A 307 -2.18 27.99 16.30
C LEU A 307 -3.19 28.79 15.46
N ILE A 308 -3.64 28.24 14.32
CA ILE A 308 -4.73 28.82 13.52
C ILE A 308 -5.97 29.01 14.38
N THR A 309 -6.32 28.03 15.22
CA THR A 309 -7.48 28.12 16.13
C THR A 309 -7.30 29.20 17.18
N LYS A 310 -6.12 29.28 17.80
CA LYS A 310 -5.80 30.31 18.78
C LYS A 310 -5.95 31.70 18.17
N ASN A 311 -5.38 31.92 16.99
CA ASN A 311 -5.41 33.19 16.28
C ASN A 311 -6.83 33.54 15.82
N LYS A 312 -7.54 32.59 15.20
CA LYS A 312 -8.89 32.82 14.67
C LYS A 312 -9.89 33.27 15.73
N TYR A 313 -9.78 32.73 16.94
CA TYR A 313 -10.67 33.05 18.05
C TYR A 313 -10.06 34.02 19.07
N ASN A 314 -8.84 34.52 18.84
CA ASN A 314 -8.08 35.32 19.80
C ASN A 314 -8.09 34.71 21.22
N LEU A 315 -7.80 33.41 21.33
CA LEU A 315 -7.90 32.69 22.60
C LEU A 315 -6.80 33.12 23.59
N GLU A 316 -7.24 33.55 24.76
CA GLU A 316 -6.38 33.80 25.92
C GLU A 316 -6.60 32.71 26.97
N PHE A 317 -5.52 32.18 27.53
CA PHE A 317 -5.60 31.14 28.55
C PHE A 317 -4.32 31.05 29.37
N LYS A 318 -4.41 30.46 30.56
CA LYS A 318 -3.24 30.30 31.44
C LYS A 318 -2.11 29.54 30.72
N GLY A 319 -1.01 30.24 30.47
CA GLY A 319 0.20 29.70 29.85
C GLY A 319 0.30 29.89 28.33
N ASP A 320 -0.64 30.60 27.71
CA ASP A 320 -0.68 30.95 26.28
C ASP A 320 0.56 31.68 25.74
N LYS A 321 1.34 32.34 26.61
CA LYS A 321 2.65 32.92 26.30
C LYS A 321 3.73 31.89 25.96
N TYR A 322 3.52 30.62 26.31
CA TYR A 322 4.45 29.53 26.01
C TYR A 322 3.94 28.75 24.79
N PRO A 323 4.68 28.69 23.66
CA PRO A 323 4.19 28.07 22.43
C PRO A 323 3.71 26.62 22.59
N HIS A 324 4.41 25.81 23.39
CA HIS A 324 4.09 24.40 23.59
C HIS A 324 2.75 24.13 24.30
N THR A 325 2.13 25.14 24.91
CA THR A 325 0.81 25.00 25.56
C THR A 325 -0.35 25.19 24.58
N THR A 326 -0.08 25.72 23.38
CA THR A 326 -1.04 25.79 22.28
C THR A 326 -0.93 24.50 21.47
N SER A 327 -1.59 23.44 21.93
CA SER A 327 -1.40 22.09 21.38
C SER A 327 -2.70 21.28 21.39
N LEU A 328 -2.85 20.39 20.41
CA LEU A 328 -3.92 19.39 20.41
C LEU A 328 -3.63 18.21 21.36
N ASN A 329 -2.39 18.07 21.84
CA ASN A 329 -2.05 17.06 22.85
C ASN A 329 -2.81 17.36 24.16
N PRO A 330 -3.67 16.44 24.66
CA PRO A 330 -4.44 16.68 25.88
C PRO A 330 -3.60 17.01 27.13
N LYS A 331 -2.36 16.49 27.20
CA LYS A 331 -1.47 16.71 28.34
C LYS A 331 -0.88 18.12 28.31
N ALA A 332 -0.33 18.54 27.17
CA ALA A 332 0.32 19.84 27.03
C ALA A 332 -0.69 20.99 26.83
N GLY A 333 -1.74 20.74 26.04
CA GLY A 333 -2.74 21.72 25.62
C GLY A 333 -3.99 21.79 26.50
N ARG A 334 -3.94 21.35 27.76
CA ARG A 334 -5.14 21.25 28.62
C ARG A 334 -5.92 22.56 28.71
N ASN A 335 -5.24 23.69 28.93
CA ASN A 335 -5.88 25.01 29.06
C ASN A 335 -6.36 25.53 27.70
N PHE A 336 -5.56 25.35 26.65
CA PHE A 336 -5.95 25.66 25.27
C PHE A 336 -7.24 24.93 24.88
N LEU A 337 -7.29 23.61 25.05
CA LEU A 337 -8.45 22.78 24.72
C LEU A 337 -9.68 23.11 25.57
N LYS A 338 -9.50 23.67 26.77
CA LYS A 338 -10.60 24.21 27.58
C LYS A 338 -11.14 25.49 26.96
N ALA A 339 -10.28 26.43 26.58
CA ALA A 339 -10.68 27.66 25.89
C ALA A 339 -11.37 27.37 24.53
N VAL A 340 -10.87 26.38 23.78
CA VAL A 340 -11.53 25.91 22.56
C VAL A 340 -12.92 25.35 22.86
N ARG A 341 -13.11 24.59 23.94
CA ARG A 341 -14.43 24.07 24.32
C ARG A 341 -15.43 25.20 24.58
N GLU A 342 -15.00 26.26 25.24
CA GLU A 342 -15.85 27.40 25.60
C GLU A 342 -16.23 28.22 24.35
N THR A 343 -15.35 28.28 23.35
CA THR A 343 -15.56 29.10 22.14
C THR A 343 -16.19 28.32 20.98
N ASN A 344 -15.75 27.09 20.75
CA ASN A 344 -16.26 26.19 19.70
C ASN A 344 -16.35 24.75 20.23
N PRO A 345 -17.48 24.38 20.88
CA PRO A 345 -17.69 23.05 21.42
C PRO A 345 -17.60 21.92 20.38
N GLU A 346 -18.04 22.18 19.14
CA GLU A 346 -18.02 21.19 18.06
C GLU A 346 -16.59 20.83 17.64
N LEU A 347 -15.73 21.84 17.48
CA LEU A 347 -14.31 21.64 17.20
C LEU A 347 -13.63 20.86 18.33
N ARG A 348 -14.01 21.16 19.58
CA ARG A 348 -13.53 20.38 20.72
C ARG A 348 -14.00 18.93 20.66
N ASN A 349 -15.26 18.69 20.31
CA ASN A 349 -15.82 17.34 20.19
C ASN A 349 -15.11 16.53 19.09
N LEU A 350 -14.82 17.13 17.94
CA LEU A 350 -13.98 16.50 16.90
C LEU A 350 -12.61 16.09 17.46
N THR A 351 -11.97 16.96 18.23
CA THR A 351 -10.67 16.67 18.86
C THR A 351 -10.77 15.53 19.89
N ILE A 352 -11.90 15.41 20.60
CA ILE A 352 -12.15 14.31 21.55
C ILE A 352 -12.36 12.98 20.80
N GLN A 353 -13.16 12.99 19.74
CA GLN A 353 -13.42 11.81 18.91
C GLN A 353 -12.13 11.23 18.31
N ASN A 354 -11.14 12.10 18.03
CA ASN A 354 -9.85 11.72 17.45
C ASN A 354 -8.70 11.70 18.47
N VAL A 355 -8.99 11.71 19.77
CA VAL A 355 -7.96 11.87 20.81
C VAL A 355 -6.94 10.73 20.82
N GLU A 356 -7.38 9.51 20.52
CA GLU A 356 -6.52 8.31 20.49
C GLU A 356 -5.54 8.37 19.32
N PHE A 357 -5.98 8.87 18.16
CA PHE A 357 -5.12 9.16 17.03
C PHE A 357 -4.09 10.26 17.36
N ILE A 358 -4.53 11.36 17.98
CA ILE A 358 -3.63 12.43 18.39
C ILE A 358 -2.57 11.91 19.39
N LYS A 359 -2.99 11.12 20.39
CA LYS A 359 -2.08 10.48 21.35
C LYS A 359 -1.09 9.54 20.66
N ASN A 360 -1.53 8.73 19.70
CA ASN A 360 -0.65 7.84 18.94
C ASN A 360 0.53 8.60 18.32
N ILE A 361 0.22 9.67 17.61
CA ILE A 361 1.24 10.45 16.91
C ILE A 361 2.17 11.13 17.91
N TYR A 362 1.67 11.75 18.98
CA TYR A 362 2.54 12.36 19.98
C TYR A 362 3.37 11.30 20.74
N PHE A 363 2.83 10.11 21.01
CA PHE A 363 3.59 9.01 21.60
C PHE A 363 4.76 8.59 20.70
N LEU A 364 4.50 8.39 19.40
CA LEU A 364 5.53 8.06 18.43
C LEU A 364 6.56 9.18 18.28
N ARG A 365 6.12 10.44 18.26
CA ARG A 365 7.02 11.60 18.25
C ARG A 365 7.99 11.57 19.43
N GLU A 366 7.49 11.33 20.65
CA GLU A 366 8.36 11.22 21.83
C GLU A 366 9.33 10.05 21.72
N LEU A 367 8.87 8.88 21.26
CA LEU A 367 9.70 7.69 21.08
C LEU A 367 10.82 7.91 20.06
N ILE A 368 10.49 8.52 18.92
CA ILE A 368 11.35 8.67 17.75
C ILE A 368 12.28 9.86 17.87
N ILE A 369 11.78 11.02 18.32
CA ILE A 369 12.51 12.29 18.30
C ILE A 369 13.23 12.53 19.62
N HIS A 370 12.66 12.07 20.75
CA HIS A 370 13.10 12.47 22.08
C HIS A 370 13.69 11.33 22.94
N ARG A 371 13.67 10.07 22.45
CA ARG A 371 14.12 8.89 23.22
C ARG A 371 15.04 7.98 22.40
N GLU A 372 14.87 6.66 22.54
CA GLU A 372 15.82 5.62 22.13
C GLU A 372 16.02 5.52 20.61
N THR A 373 15.20 6.23 19.82
CA THR A 373 14.96 5.99 18.38
C THR A 373 14.42 4.57 18.12
N THR A 374 13.62 4.39 17.08
CA THR A 374 13.11 3.06 16.71
C THR A 374 14.05 2.45 15.67
N ILE A 375 14.69 1.34 16.04
CA ILE A 375 15.52 0.57 15.10
C ILE A 375 14.56 -0.26 14.25
N ASN A 376 14.51 0.02 12.94
CA ASN A 376 13.82 -0.86 12.01
C ASN A 376 14.54 -2.20 12.01
N ARG A 377 13.79 -3.29 12.14
CA ARG A 377 14.34 -4.63 12.06
C ARG A 377 13.54 -5.46 11.09
N PRO A 378 14.19 -6.37 10.35
CA PRO A 378 13.47 -7.37 9.62
C PRO A 378 12.72 -8.25 10.63
N PHE A 379 11.42 -8.41 10.45
CA PHE A 379 10.64 -9.42 11.14
C PHE A 379 10.03 -10.37 10.12
N SER A 380 9.94 -11.64 10.49
CA SER A 380 9.27 -12.65 9.67
C SER A 380 7.79 -12.65 10.00
N VAL A 381 6.97 -12.52 8.95
CA VAL A 381 5.55 -12.84 9.02
C VAL A 381 5.35 -14.34 8.78
N GLU A 382 4.11 -14.83 8.95
CA GLU A 382 3.77 -16.23 8.69
C GLU A 382 4.35 -16.72 7.34
N ASN A 383 4.93 -17.93 7.33
CA ASN A 383 5.50 -18.61 6.16
C ASN A 383 6.74 -17.96 5.50
N GLY A 384 7.50 -17.11 6.22
CA GLY A 384 8.87 -16.73 5.83
C GLY A 384 9.01 -15.43 5.05
N LEU A 385 7.90 -14.74 4.74
CA LEU A 385 7.91 -13.37 4.22
C LEU A 385 8.64 -12.45 5.21
N LYS A 386 9.61 -11.67 4.73
CA LYS A 386 10.29 -10.66 5.56
C LYS A 386 9.69 -9.29 5.32
N MET A 387 9.49 -8.57 6.42
CA MET A 387 9.05 -7.17 6.42
C MET A 387 9.94 -6.32 7.31
N GLY A 388 10.00 -5.02 7.00
CA GLY A 388 10.57 -4.04 7.90
C GLY A 388 9.54 -3.56 8.92
N GLY A 389 9.94 -3.49 10.18
CA GLY A 389 9.18 -2.75 11.18
C GLY A 389 9.93 -2.64 12.49
N PHE A 390 9.27 -2.05 13.48
CA PHE A 390 9.83 -1.90 14.82
C PHE A 390 8.85 -2.39 15.86
N GLU A 391 9.40 -2.81 17.01
CA GLU A 391 8.60 -3.32 18.12
C GLU A 391 7.79 -2.19 18.75
N ILE A 392 6.52 -2.49 19.08
CA ILE A 392 5.62 -1.56 19.77
C ILE A 392 5.09 -2.16 21.06
N ASN A 393 4.76 -1.32 22.03
CA ASN A 393 4.15 -1.77 23.27
C ASN A 393 2.62 -1.97 23.13
N LYS A 394 2.01 -2.59 24.14
CA LYS A 394 0.56 -2.84 24.18
C LYS A 394 -0.27 -1.55 24.22
N GLU A 395 0.27 -0.46 24.78
CA GLU A 395 -0.39 0.84 24.84
C GLU A 395 -0.57 1.43 23.43
N LEU A 396 0.50 1.49 22.64
CA LEU A 396 0.45 1.94 21.25
C LEU A 396 -0.48 1.05 20.40
N LYS A 397 -0.41 -0.29 20.55
CA LYS A 397 -1.38 -1.20 19.89
C LYS A 397 -2.83 -0.88 20.27
N SER A 398 -3.09 -0.60 21.54
CA SER A 398 -4.45 -0.29 22.02
C SER A 398 -4.98 1.00 21.39
N HIS A 399 -4.16 2.04 21.35
CA HIS A 399 -4.53 3.30 20.72
C HIS A 399 -4.72 3.15 19.20
N ILE A 400 -3.87 2.38 18.50
CA ILE A 400 -4.04 2.04 17.07
C ILE A 400 -5.37 1.32 16.85
N ARG A 401 -5.70 0.34 17.70
CA ARG A 401 -6.98 -0.38 17.64
C ARG A 401 -8.18 0.56 17.77
N SER A 402 -8.11 1.54 18.66
CA SER A 402 -9.15 2.57 18.82
C SER A 402 -9.32 3.45 17.58
N CYS A 403 -8.34 3.50 16.68
CA CYS A 403 -8.43 4.20 15.40
C CYS A 403 -9.08 3.36 14.28
N GLY A 404 -9.74 2.25 14.64
CA GLY A 404 -10.47 1.41 13.69
C GLY A 404 -9.62 0.36 12.98
N ASP A 405 -8.54 -0.09 13.63
CA ASP A 405 -7.64 -1.11 13.09
C ASP A 405 -8.34 -2.46 12.88
N LYS A 406 -8.09 -3.08 11.72
CA LYS A 406 -8.72 -4.31 11.25
C LYS A 406 -7.71 -5.19 10.53
N LYS A 407 -7.82 -6.51 10.72
CA LYS A 407 -6.98 -7.49 10.02
C LYS A 407 -7.23 -7.44 8.52
N LEU A 408 -6.16 -7.51 7.73
CA LEU A 408 -6.27 -7.61 6.28
C LEU A 408 -6.61 -9.06 5.85
N PRO A 409 -7.35 -9.26 4.73
CA PRO A 409 -7.86 -10.59 4.36
C PRO A 409 -6.80 -11.63 3.97
N TYR A 410 -5.65 -11.19 3.44
CA TYR A 410 -4.66 -12.06 2.77
C TYR A 410 -3.23 -11.87 3.29
N ILE A 411 -3.07 -11.18 4.42
CA ILE A 411 -1.78 -10.95 5.05
C ILE A 411 -1.95 -10.87 6.55
N SER A 412 -0.92 -11.25 7.30
CA SER A 412 -0.91 -11.24 8.77
C SER A 412 -0.64 -9.86 9.37
N LEU A 413 -0.89 -8.80 8.60
CA LEU A 413 -0.92 -7.41 9.02
C LEU A 413 -2.36 -6.91 9.19
N THR A 414 -2.50 -5.86 9.99
CA THR A 414 -3.70 -5.03 10.00
C THR A 414 -3.61 -3.88 9.02
N ASN A 415 -4.72 -3.16 8.76
CA ASN A 415 -4.72 -1.99 7.88
C ASN A 415 -3.89 -0.82 8.43
N TRP A 416 -3.56 -0.82 9.73
CA TRP A 416 -2.57 0.09 10.33
C TRP A 416 -1.15 -0.50 10.42
N GLY A 417 -0.90 -1.68 9.84
CA GLY A 417 0.43 -2.30 9.80
C GLY A 417 0.85 -3.02 11.08
N VAL A 418 -0.08 -3.31 12.00
CA VAL A 418 0.26 -4.06 13.21
C VAL A 418 0.39 -5.55 12.88
N HIS A 419 1.48 -6.16 13.34
CA HIS A 419 1.71 -7.59 13.32
C HIS A 419 1.91 -8.12 14.74
N GLU A 420 1.26 -9.22 15.08
CA GLU A 420 1.52 -9.96 16.32
C GLU A 420 2.11 -11.32 15.97
N THR A 421 3.35 -11.55 16.41
CA THR A 421 4.03 -12.83 16.19
C THR A 421 3.43 -13.92 17.07
N GLN A 422 3.68 -15.19 16.75
CA GLN A 422 3.28 -16.33 17.59
C GLN A 422 3.84 -16.26 19.02
N ARG A 423 4.96 -15.55 19.22
CA ARG A 423 5.58 -15.33 20.55
C ARG A 423 4.98 -14.15 21.31
N GLY A 424 3.99 -13.45 20.74
CA GLY A 424 3.35 -12.27 21.34
C GLY A 424 4.11 -10.96 21.16
N THR A 425 5.25 -10.96 20.43
CA THR A 425 5.92 -9.71 20.04
C THR A 425 5.05 -8.93 19.07
N LEU A 426 4.90 -7.64 19.31
CA LEU A 426 4.10 -6.72 18.50
C LEU A 426 5.01 -5.86 17.64
N ASN A 427 4.84 -5.91 16.34
CA ASN A 427 5.60 -5.09 15.39
C ASN A 427 4.67 -4.13 14.65
N LEU A 428 5.20 -2.98 14.27
CA LEU A 428 4.53 -1.99 13.43
C LEU A 428 5.28 -1.83 12.11
N GLU A 429 4.58 -2.09 11.02
CA GLU A 429 5.06 -1.89 9.65
C GLU A 429 4.83 -0.41 9.23
N PRO A 430 5.90 0.36 8.93
CA PRO A 430 5.82 1.81 8.69
C PRO A 430 4.88 2.23 7.55
N PHE A 431 4.84 1.49 6.44
CA PHE A 431 4.12 1.91 5.25
C PHE A 431 2.60 1.89 5.45
N HIS A 432 2.05 0.79 5.95
CA HIS A 432 0.63 0.67 6.26
C HIS A 432 0.21 1.65 7.35
N PHE A 433 1.05 1.83 8.38
CA PHE A 433 0.77 2.78 9.44
C PHE A 433 0.65 4.21 8.92
N ILE A 434 1.66 4.71 8.19
CA ILE A 434 1.66 6.09 7.70
C ILE A 434 0.56 6.32 6.66
N LYS A 435 0.26 5.33 5.82
CA LYS A 435 -0.87 5.40 4.89
C LYS A 435 -2.20 5.57 5.64
N ALA A 436 -2.46 4.74 6.65
CA ALA A 436 -3.67 4.83 7.47
C ALA A 436 -3.74 6.15 8.27
N ALA A 437 -2.62 6.54 8.89
CA ALA A 437 -2.52 7.78 9.66
C ALA A 437 -2.73 9.03 8.78
N THR A 438 -2.21 9.03 7.56
CA THR A 438 -2.36 10.16 6.62
C THR A 438 -3.81 10.30 6.14
N ASN A 439 -4.50 9.18 5.89
CA ASN A 439 -5.94 9.19 5.57
C ASN A 439 -6.76 9.79 6.71
N LEU A 440 -6.57 9.28 7.94
CA LEU A 440 -7.30 9.78 9.10
C LEU A 440 -6.96 11.25 9.38
N LEU A 441 -5.70 11.65 9.19
CA LEU A 441 -5.29 13.06 9.32
C LEU A 441 -5.96 13.96 8.29
N ALA A 442 -6.11 13.51 7.05
CA ALA A 442 -6.75 14.30 6.00
C ALA A 442 -8.23 14.54 6.31
N GLU A 443 -8.95 13.50 6.73
CA GLU A 443 -10.34 13.61 7.18
C GLU A 443 -10.46 14.53 8.39
N PHE A 444 -9.65 14.30 9.42
CA PHE A 444 -9.60 15.14 10.61
C PHE A 444 -9.33 16.60 10.26
N SER A 445 -8.29 16.88 9.47
CA SER A 445 -7.87 18.24 9.14
C SER A 445 -8.90 18.96 8.27
N ASN A 446 -9.51 18.26 7.31
CA ASN A 446 -10.56 18.84 6.49
C ASN A 446 -11.78 19.24 7.34
N ARG A 447 -12.25 18.35 8.23
CA ARG A 447 -13.36 18.64 9.13
C ARG A 447 -13.00 19.71 10.16
N TYR A 448 -11.74 19.75 10.59
CA TYR A 448 -11.23 20.77 11.52
C TYR A 448 -11.28 22.17 10.89
N LEU A 449 -10.81 22.32 9.64
CA LEU A 449 -10.88 23.58 8.90
C LEU A 449 -12.34 24.00 8.62
N GLU A 450 -13.21 23.05 8.27
CA GLU A 450 -14.64 23.31 8.12
C GLU A 450 -15.26 23.87 9.41
N LEU A 451 -14.99 23.26 10.56
CA LEU A 451 -15.50 23.72 11.87
C LEU A 451 -14.87 25.04 12.33
N LEU A 452 -13.69 25.38 11.81
CA LEU A 452 -13.15 26.72 11.95
C LEU A 452 -13.90 27.72 11.08
N GLY A 453 -14.75 27.31 10.13
CA GLY A 453 -15.51 28.20 9.25
C GLY A 453 -14.79 28.51 7.93
N PHE A 454 -13.93 27.60 7.46
CA PHE A 454 -13.38 27.68 6.11
C PHE A 454 -14.37 27.02 5.14
N ASN A 455 -14.70 27.71 4.05
CA ASN A 455 -15.63 27.19 3.05
C ASN A 455 -14.98 26.13 2.16
N ASN A 456 -15.81 25.30 1.53
CA ASN A 456 -15.34 24.33 0.55
C ASN A 456 -14.92 25.07 -0.73
N PHE A 457 -13.61 25.27 -0.88
CA PHE A 457 -13.03 25.98 -2.02
C PHE A 457 -13.40 25.35 -3.37
N LEU A 458 -13.52 24.02 -3.44
CA LEU A 458 -13.84 23.34 -4.70
C LEU A 458 -15.27 23.65 -5.14
N GLU A 459 -16.22 23.71 -4.20
CA GLU A 459 -17.60 24.10 -4.49
C GLU A 459 -17.69 25.60 -4.82
N ASP A 460 -16.99 26.45 -4.07
CA ASP A 460 -16.90 27.88 -4.36
C ASP A 460 -16.35 28.13 -5.77
N LEU A 461 -15.28 27.42 -6.16
CA LEU A 461 -14.69 27.53 -7.49
C LEU A 461 -15.64 26.99 -8.57
N LYS A 462 -16.32 25.87 -8.31
CA LYS A 462 -17.27 25.24 -9.25
C LYS A 462 -18.48 26.15 -9.52
N SER A 463 -18.96 26.87 -8.51
CA SER A 463 -20.06 27.83 -8.67
C SER A 463 -19.67 29.03 -9.54
N LYS A 464 -18.39 29.45 -9.49
CA LYS A 464 -17.86 30.57 -10.27
C LYS A 464 -17.46 30.16 -11.69
N ASN A 465 -16.84 29.00 -11.83
CA ASN A 465 -16.36 28.47 -13.10
C ASN A 465 -16.38 26.93 -13.08
N PRO A 466 -17.48 26.28 -13.54
CA PRO A 466 -17.61 24.82 -13.47
C PRO A 466 -16.62 24.07 -14.38
N ASN A 467 -16.04 24.77 -15.37
CA ASN A 467 -15.05 24.23 -16.29
C ASN A 467 -13.61 24.63 -15.93
N ASP A 468 -13.38 25.13 -14.72
CA ASP A 468 -12.04 25.50 -14.26
C ASP A 468 -11.08 24.31 -14.39
N ARG A 469 -9.90 24.56 -14.96
CA ARG A 469 -8.91 23.50 -15.20
C ARG A 469 -8.49 22.81 -13.90
N PHE A 470 -8.37 23.56 -12.82
CA PHE A 470 -8.02 23.01 -11.51
C PHE A 470 -9.07 21.99 -11.04
N LEU A 471 -10.37 22.27 -11.23
CA LEU A 471 -11.44 21.33 -10.88
C LEU A 471 -11.37 20.06 -11.72
N VAL A 472 -11.06 20.18 -13.01
CA VAL A 472 -10.87 19.03 -13.89
C VAL A 472 -9.71 18.16 -13.40
N ASP A 473 -8.57 18.76 -13.06
CA ASP A 473 -7.38 18.04 -12.58
C ASP A 473 -7.66 17.34 -11.23
N ILE A 474 -8.34 18.01 -10.30
CA ILE A 474 -8.77 17.44 -9.02
C ILE A 474 -9.76 16.29 -9.20
N ARG A 475 -10.68 16.40 -10.17
CA ARG A 475 -11.62 15.33 -10.47
C ARG A 475 -10.89 14.11 -11.02
N LEU A 476 -9.98 14.31 -11.97
CA LEU A 476 -9.21 13.22 -12.56
C LEU A 476 -8.37 12.47 -11.53
N ILE A 477 -7.67 13.17 -10.63
CA ILE A 477 -6.90 12.48 -9.57
C ILE A 477 -7.79 11.72 -8.58
N LYS A 478 -9.03 12.18 -8.33
CA LYS A 478 -9.99 11.48 -7.46
C LYS A 478 -10.59 10.24 -8.13
N GLU A 479 -10.96 10.34 -9.39
CA GLU A 479 -11.70 9.30 -10.11
C GLU A 479 -10.76 8.25 -10.71
N ASP A 480 -9.67 8.71 -11.33
CA ASP A 480 -8.77 7.90 -12.15
C ASP A 480 -7.41 7.68 -11.49
N GLY A 481 -6.98 8.59 -10.61
CA GLY A 481 -5.64 8.59 -10.05
C GLY A 481 -5.26 7.27 -9.34
N LEU A 482 -4.10 6.72 -9.69
CA LEU A 482 -3.45 5.63 -8.95
C LEU A 482 -2.77 6.16 -7.69
N THR A 483 -3.57 6.68 -6.75
CA THR A 483 -3.09 7.25 -5.48
C THR A 483 -2.90 6.16 -4.43
N LEU A 484 -2.49 6.49 -3.20
CA LEU A 484 -2.49 5.52 -2.09
C LEU A 484 -3.79 5.54 -1.26
N PHE A 485 -4.78 6.37 -1.66
CA PHE A 485 -5.81 6.88 -0.76
C PHE A 485 -7.22 6.93 -1.36
#